data_AF-A0A519EST8-F1
#
_entry.id   AF-A0A519EST8-F1
#
_cell.length_a   1.000
_cell.length_b   1.000
_cell.length_c   1.000
_cell.angle_alpha   90.00
_cell.angle_beta   90.00
_cell.angle_gamma   90.00
#
_symmetry.space_group_name_H-M   'P 1'
#
loop_
_entity.id
_entity.type
_entity.pdbx_description
1 polymer ?
#
loop_
_entity_poly.entity_id
_entity_poly.type
_entity_poly.pdbx_seq_one_letter_code
_entity_poly.pdbx_strand_id
1 'polypeptide(L)'
;SGKIKHELVLGTEKELKEHYEVMKKNPEMEHDEPSMVTLASGKTGEIVWQFTKAGKVDFACLQPGHYDAGMKGAVTVAKAARK
;
A
#
# COMPACT_ATOMS: atom_id res chain seq x y z
N SER A 1 -7.58 -13.10 -11.49
CA SER A 1 -7.32 -11.64 -11.50
C SER A 1 -8.35 -10.94 -10.62
N GLY A 2 -7.97 -9.85 -9.95
CA GLY A 2 -8.90 -9.02 -9.17
C GLY A 2 -9.99 -8.41 -10.07
N LYS A 3 -11.23 -8.37 -9.58
CA LYS A 3 -12.41 -7.93 -10.35
C LYS A 3 -12.74 -6.45 -10.18
N ILE A 4 -12.10 -5.78 -9.23
CA ILE A 4 -12.34 -4.38 -8.86
C ILE A 4 -11.00 -3.65 -8.71
N LYS A 5 -11.04 -2.33 -8.47
CA LYS A 5 -9.87 -1.48 -8.29
C LYS A 5 -9.07 -1.92 -7.06
N HIS A 6 -7.75 -1.98 -7.17
CA HIS A 6 -6.86 -2.25 -6.04
C HIS A 6 -5.72 -1.26 -6.01
N GLU A 7 -5.20 -1.05 -4.81
CA GLU A 7 -4.06 -0.19 -4.56
C GLU A 7 -3.05 -0.94 -3.71
N LEU A 8 -1.77 -0.61 -3.90
CA LEU A 8 -0.69 -1.03 -3.04
C LEU A 8 0.04 0.23 -2.60
N VAL A 9 -0.11 0.57 -1.32
CA VAL A 9 0.53 1.74 -0.69
C VAL A 9 1.51 1.25 0.35
N LEU A 10 2.77 1.68 0.27
CA LEU A 10 3.79 1.43 1.30
C LEU A 10 3.74 2.53 2.37
N GLY A 11 3.87 2.16 3.65
CA GLY A 11 3.89 3.11 4.75
C GLY A 11 4.05 2.44 6.11
N THR A 12 3.93 3.21 7.19
CA THR A 12 3.70 2.64 8.52
C THR A 12 2.22 2.32 8.72
N GLU A 13 1.89 1.35 9.58
CA GLU A 13 0.49 1.04 9.90
C GLU A 13 -0.34 2.27 10.31
N LYS A 14 0.28 3.21 11.05
CA LYS A 14 -0.37 4.46 11.45
C LYS A 14 -0.72 5.32 10.24
N GLU A 15 0.24 5.58 9.36
CA GLU A 15 0.04 6.39 8.15
C GLU A 15 -1.00 5.76 7.23
N LEU A 16 -0.93 4.45 7.02
CA LEU A 16 -1.89 3.72 6.18
C LEU A 16 -3.31 3.81 6.74
N LYS A 17 -3.47 3.70 8.06
CA LYS A 17 -4.78 3.84 8.72
C LYS A 17 -5.32 5.26 8.62
N GLU A 18 -4.48 6.28 8.85
CA GLU A 18 -4.89 7.67 8.71
C GLU A 18 -5.30 7.99 7.27
N HIS A 19 -4.52 7.53 6.29
CA HIS A 19 -4.83 7.68 4.87
C HIS A 19 -6.15 6.97 4.51
N TYR A 20 -6.36 5.75 5.00
CA TYR A 20 -7.62 5.03 4.80
C TYR A 20 -8.84 5.80 5.32
N GLU A 21 -8.75 6.42 6.49
CA GLU A 21 -9.84 7.23 7.04
C GLU A 21 -10.11 8.51 6.23
N VAL A 22 -9.09 9.08 5.57
CA VAL A 22 -9.28 10.18 4.62
C VAL A 22 -9.98 9.70 3.36
N MET A 23 -9.59 8.54 2.82
CA MET A 23 -10.21 7.93 1.64
C MET A 23 -11.67 7.53 1.88
N LYS A 24 -12.01 7.05 3.09
CA LYS A 24 -13.40 6.81 3.48
C LYS A 24 -14.27 8.06 3.39
N LYS A 25 -13.72 9.23 3.75
CA LYS A 25 -14.43 10.52 3.71
C LYS A 25 -14.52 11.10 2.30
N ASN A 26 -13.56 10.79 1.44
CA ASN A 26 -13.44 11.33 0.09
C ASN A 26 -13.18 10.22 -0.93
N PRO A 27 -14.13 9.30 -1.17
CA PRO A 27 -13.91 8.09 -1.96
C PRO A 27 -13.63 8.34 -3.45
N GLU A 28 -14.00 9.51 -3.97
CA GLU A 28 -13.77 9.91 -5.36
C GLU A 28 -12.46 10.69 -5.55
N MET A 29 -11.69 10.91 -4.48
CA MET A 29 -10.42 11.63 -4.56
C MET A 29 -9.36 10.77 -5.25
N GLU A 30 -8.94 11.19 -6.44
CA GLU A 30 -7.70 10.68 -7.03
C GLU A 30 -6.51 11.16 -6.18
N HIS A 31 -5.65 10.22 -5.85
CA HIS A 31 -4.43 10.47 -5.12
C HIS A 31 -3.34 9.58 -5.70
N ASP A 32 -2.15 10.17 -5.82
CA ASP A 32 -0.97 9.54 -6.39
C ASP A 32 0.22 9.92 -5.50
N GLU A 33 0.94 8.90 -5.03
CA GLU A 33 2.11 9.06 -4.17
C GLU A 33 3.22 8.14 -4.71
N PRO A 34 4.51 8.51 -4.58
CA PRO A 34 5.61 7.68 -5.06
C PRO A 34 5.65 6.27 -4.43
N SER A 35 5.07 6.12 -3.25
CA SER A 35 4.91 4.87 -2.50
C SER A 35 3.65 4.09 -2.85
N MET A 36 2.95 4.47 -3.93
CA MET A 36 1.65 3.94 -4.32
C MET A 36 1.64 3.39 -5.75
N VAL A 37 0.88 2.32 -5.97
CA VAL A 37 0.43 1.94 -7.31
C VAL A 37 -1.04 1.57 -7.27
N THR A 38 -1.77 2.09 -8.26
CA THR A 38 -3.23 1.93 -8.39
C THR A 38 -3.55 1.16 -9.67
N LEU A 39 -4.34 0.10 -9.55
CA LEU A 39 -4.66 -0.81 -10.65
C LEU A 39 -6.17 -0.97 -10.82
N ALA A 40 -6.61 -0.82 -12.07
CA ALA A 40 -7.95 -1.21 -12.48
C ALA A 40 -8.10 -2.74 -12.53
N SER A 41 -9.35 -3.21 -12.61
CA SER A 41 -9.70 -4.62 -12.75
C SER A 41 -8.94 -5.30 -13.90
N GLY A 42 -8.37 -6.48 -13.63
CA GLY A 42 -7.62 -7.25 -14.62
C GLY A 42 -6.26 -6.67 -15.04
N LYS A 43 -5.78 -5.57 -14.44
CA LYS A 43 -4.46 -4.98 -14.74
C LYS A 43 -3.38 -5.50 -13.80
N THR A 44 -2.13 -5.27 -14.21
CA THR A 44 -0.90 -5.54 -13.45
C THR A 44 -0.05 -4.28 -13.47
N GLY A 45 0.68 -4.04 -12.38
CA GLY A 45 1.67 -2.99 -12.28
C GLY A 45 2.69 -3.33 -11.22
N GLU A 46 3.73 -2.52 -11.13
CA GLU A 46 4.89 -2.76 -10.29
C GLU A 46 5.26 -1.47 -9.55
N ILE A 47 5.81 -1.63 -8.36
CA ILE A 47 6.46 -0.56 -7.60
C ILE A 47 7.90 -0.98 -7.33
N VAL A 48 8.85 -0.12 -7.68
CA VAL A 48 10.27 -0.34 -7.41
C VAL A 48 10.68 0.56 -6.26
N TRP A 49 11.07 -0.04 -5.14
CA TRP A 49 11.40 0.70 -3.92
C TRP A 49 12.75 0.30 -3.34
N GLN A 50 13.55 1.28 -2.94
CA GLN A 50 14.83 1.06 -2.25
C GLN A 50 14.67 1.31 -0.75
N PHE A 51 14.79 0.25 0.05
CA PHE A 51 14.82 0.37 1.50
C PHE A 51 16.23 0.75 1.99
N THR A 52 16.34 1.88 2.68
CA THR A 52 17.62 2.37 3.22
C THR A 52 17.89 1.92 4.65
N LYS A 53 16.89 1.35 5.33
CA LYS A 53 16.96 0.90 6.73
C LYS A 53 16.32 -0.48 6.86
N ALA A 54 16.89 -1.29 7.75
CA ALA A 54 16.25 -2.53 8.18
C ALA A 54 15.05 -2.22 9.10
N GLY A 55 14.03 -3.06 9.04
CA GLY A 55 12.81 -2.88 9.81
C GLY A 55 11.59 -3.51 9.14
N LYS A 56 10.42 -3.21 9.70
CA LYS A 56 9.13 -3.58 9.13
C LYS A 56 8.60 -2.40 8.32
N VAL A 57 8.16 -2.66 7.10
CA VAL A 57 7.41 -1.70 6.27
C VAL A 57 6.05 -2.31 6.00
N ASP A 58 4.99 -1.60 6.36
CA ASP A 58 3.62 -2.06 6.13
C ASP A 58 3.17 -1.67 4.72
N PHE A 59 2.17 -2.37 4.23
CA PHE A 59 1.47 -2.00 3.00
C PHE A 59 -0.01 -2.34 3.09
N ALA A 60 -0.84 -1.63 2.34
CA ALA A 60 -2.25 -1.93 2.26
C ALA A 60 -2.94 -1.41 1.00
N CYS A 61 -4.15 -1.92 0.77
CA CYS A 61 -5.10 -1.38 -0.20
C CYS A 61 -6.07 -0.44 0.52
N LEU A 62 -6.05 0.84 0.17
CA LEU A 62 -6.81 1.90 0.86
C LEU A 62 -8.18 2.18 0.23
N GLN A 63 -8.54 1.43 -0.81
CA GLN A 63 -9.89 1.42 -1.34
C GLN A 63 -10.92 1.13 -0.22
N PRO A 64 -12.03 1.91 -0.13
CA PRO A 64 -13.05 1.74 0.89
C PRO A 64 -13.52 0.28 1.03
N GLY A 65 -13.24 -0.31 2.19
CA GLY A 65 -13.64 -1.66 2.60
C GLY A 65 -12.53 -2.70 2.45
N HIS A 66 -11.50 -2.43 1.64
CA HIS A 66 -10.44 -3.40 1.36
C HIS A 66 -9.48 -3.54 2.54
N TYR A 67 -9.09 -2.43 3.16
CA TYR A 67 -8.24 -2.43 4.36
C TYR A 67 -8.90 -3.20 5.52
N ASP A 68 -10.19 -2.92 5.79
CA ASP A 68 -10.96 -3.57 6.84
C ASP A 68 -11.22 -5.06 6.53
N ALA A 69 -11.34 -5.43 5.25
CA ALA A 69 -11.40 -6.81 4.80
C ALA A 69 -10.05 -7.57 4.89
N GLY A 70 -8.97 -6.90 5.31
CA GLY A 70 -7.66 -7.51 5.55
C GLY A 70 -6.69 -7.42 4.38
N MET A 71 -6.93 -6.57 3.36
CA MET A 71 -5.96 -6.30 2.30
C MET A 71 -4.82 -5.40 2.81
N LYS A 72 -4.02 -5.96 3.72
CA LYS A 72 -2.86 -5.34 4.34
C LYS A 72 -1.80 -6.40 4.64
N GLY A 73 -0.55 -5.97 4.70
CA GLY A 73 0.56 -6.85 4.98
C GLY A 73 1.81 -6.07 5.36
N ALA A 74 2.92 -6.78 5.49
CA ALA A 74 4.19 -6.17 5.82
C ALA A 74 5.34 -6.85 5.09
N VAL A 75 6.36 -6.05 4.77
CA VAL A 75 7.66 -6.49 4.29
C VAL A 75 8.64 -6.35 5.45
N THR A 76 9.36 -7.42 5.77
CA THR A 76 10.49 -7.36 6.71
C THR A 76 11.78 -7.16 5.95
N VAL A 77 12.39 -5.99 6.12
CA VAL A 77 13.69 -5.64 5.56
C VAL A 77 14.78 -6.05 6.52
N ALA A 78 15.53 -7.10 6.19
CA ALA A 78 16.69 -7.51 6.96
C ALA A 78 17.85 -6.52 6.77
N LYS A 79 18.75 -6.44 7.76
CA LYS A 79 20.05 -5.79 7.53
C LYS A 79 20.79 -6.58 6.46
N ALA A 80 21.36 -5.90 5.47
CA ALA A 80 22.28 -6.53 4.55
C ALA A 80 23.40 -7.18 5.36
N ALA A 81 23.58 -8.49 5.21
CA ALA A 81 24.77 -9.14 5.76
C ALA A 81 25.97 -8.50 5.07
N ARG A 82 26.87 -7.89 5.85
CA ARG A 82 28.18 -7.50 5.32
C ARG A 82 28.86 -8.80 4.87
N LYS A 83 29.13 -8.92 3.58
CA LYS A 83 30.08 -9.91 3.06
C LYS A 83 31.49 -9.48 3.43
#